data_AF-A0A485KSD4-F1
#
_entry.id   AF-A0A485KSD4-F1
#
_cell.length_a   1.000
_cell.length_b   1.000
_cell.length_c   1.000
_cell.angle_alpha   90.00
_cell.angle_beta   90.00
_cell.angle_gamma   90.00
#
_symmetry.space_group_name_H-M   'P 1'
#
loop_
_entity.id
_entity.type
_entity.pdbx_description
1 polymer ?
#
loop_
_entity_poly.entity_id
_entity_poly.type
_entity_poly.pdbx_seq_one_letter_code
_entity_poly.pdbx_strand_id
1 'polypeptide(L)'
;MYGTMTCLQRHLVPVLSNPAISCGAIHTDAFNSHPACYTTDNANGISVCDLPVSDWIALVRVIGLKTLLQFDTIQNGAAAGIACLKEYFHVAHRLELNVDN
;
A
#
# COMPACT_ATOMS: atom_id res chain seq x y z
N MET A 1 -7.68 -10.48 4.12
CA MET A 1 -8.21 -9.19 3.64
C MET A 1 -8.66 -8.23 4.76
N TYR A 2 -9.12 -8.71 5.92
CA TYR A 2 -9.60 -7.83 7.01
C TYR A 2 -8.57 -6.77 7.45
N GLY A 3 -7.29 -7.12 7.59
CA GLY A 3 -6.26 -6.19 8.07
C GLY A 3 -6.08 -4.94 7.19
N THR A 4 -6.00 -5.12 5.87
CA THR A 4 -5.92 -3.99 4.91
C THR A 4 -7.17 -3.12 4.97
N MET A 5 -8.37 -3.73 4.95
CA MET A 5 -9.62 -2.96 4.99
C MET A 5 -9.77 -2.18 6.30
N THR A 6 -9.40 -2.78 7.43
CA THR A 6 -9.38 -2.11 8.73
C THR A 6 -8.35 -0.98 8.78
N CYS A 7 -7.17 -1.16 8.19
CA CYS A 7 -6.16 -0.10 8.07
C CYS A 7 -6.72 1.11 7.32
N LEU A 8 -7.30 0.88 6.12
CA LEU A 8 -7.92 1.91 5.30
C LEU A 8 -9.01 2.67 6.08
N GLN A 9 -9.89 1.95 6.78
CA GLN A 9 -10.95 2.55 7.58
C GLN A 9 -10.39 3.41 8.73
N ARG A 10 -9.33 2.96 9.41
CA ARG A 10 -8.70 3.71 10.51
C ARG A 10 -8.05 5.02 10.05
N HIS A 11 -7.50 5.06 8.85
CA HIS A 11 -6.99 6.30 8.26
C HIS A 11 -8.11 7.29 7.92
N LEU A 12 -9.29 6.80 7.54
CA LEU A 12 -10.41 7.65 7.12
C LEU A 12 -11.20 8.24 8.30
N VAL A 13 -11.34 7.52 9.42
CA VAL A 13 -12.16 7.96 10.57
C VAL A 13 -11.78 9.35 11.12
N PRO A 14 -10.49 9.70 11.31
CA PRO A 14 -10.11 11.03 11.80
C PRO A 14 -10.49 12.15 10.82
N VAL A 15 -10.39 11.88 9.53
CA VAL A 15 -10.70 12.80 8.43
C VAL A 15 -12.19 13.19 8.44
N LEU A 16 -13.05 12.21 8.73
CA LEU A 16 -14.51 12.41 8.82
C LEU A 16 -14.96 13.19 10.07
N SER A 17 -14.08 13.38 11.04
CA SER A 17 -14.40 14.17 12.24
C SER A 17 -14.34 15.68 11.99
N ASN A 18 -13.80 16.12 10.83
CA ASN A 18 -13.77 17.52 10.43
C ASN A 18 -15.02 17.88 9.59
N PRO A 19 -15.97 18.67 10.12
CA PRO A 19 -17.20 18.99 9.39
C PRO A 19 -16.99 19.93 8.19
N ALA A 20 -15.83 20.58 8.08
CA ALA A 20 -15.51 21.52 7.01
C ALA A 20 -14.74 20.88 5.84
N ILE A 21 -14.46 19.57 5.91
CA ILE A 21 -13.66 18.89 4.89
C ILE A 21 -14.44 18.73 3.57
N SER A 22 -13.73 18.87 2.45
CA SER A 22 -14.32 18.66 1.13
C SER A 22 -14.27 17.19 0.72
N CYS A 23 -15.18 16.77 -0.17
CA CYS A 23 -15.13 15.43 -0.76
C CYS A 23 -13.79 15.15 -1.48
N GLY A 24 -13.17 16.18 -2.08
CA GLY A 24 -11.86 16.06 -2.71
C GLY A 24 -10.76 15.74 -1.69
N ALA A 25 -10.75 16.42 -0.54
CA ALA A 25 -9.80 16.14 0.52
C ALA A 25 -10.01 14.74 1.13
N ILE A 26 -11.27 14.32 1.36
CA ILE A 26 -11.59 12.96 1.80
C ILE A 26 -11.05 11.93 0.81
N HIS A 27 -11.27 12.15 -0.49
CA HIS A 27 -10.79 11.27 -1.54
C HIS A 27 -9.26 11.16 -1.54
N THR A 28 -8.55 12.29 -1.50
CA THR A 28 -7.09 12.33 -1.47
C THR A 28 -6.54 11.62 -0.23
N ASP A 29 -7.08 11.86 0.95
CA ASP A 29 -6.62 11.23 2.19
C ASP A 29 -6.86 9.71 2.17
N ALA A 30 -8.04 9.28 1.69
CA ALA A 30 -8.35 7.87 1.52
C ALA A 30 -7.36 7.20 0.56
N PHE A 31 -7.11 7.80 -0.60
CA PHE A 31 -6.18 7.27 -1.59
C PHE A 31 -4.74 7.19 -1.06
N ASN A 32 -4.26 8.24 -0.39
CA ASN A 32 -2.89 8.29 0.13
C ASN A 32 -2.59 7.26 1.22
N SER A 33 -3.62 6.71 1.88
CA SER A 33 -3.43 5.61 2.85
C SER A 33 -3.11 4.26 2.20
N HIS A 34 -3.38 4.10 0.90
CA HIS A 34 -3.28 2.81 0.22
C HIS A 34 -1.87 2.21 0.29
N PRO A 35 -0.77 2.91 -0.06
CA PRO A 35 0.56 2.31 -0.07
C PRO A 35 0.91 1.67 1.27
N ALA A 36 0.79 2.41 2.37
CA ALA A 36 1.10 1.92 3.70
C ALA A 36 0.21 0.73 4.11
N CYS A 37 -1.11 0.79 3.86
CA CYS A 37 -2.02 -0.30 4.20
C CYS A 37 -1.83 -1.57 3.36
N TYR A 38 -1.32 -1.45 2.12
CA TYR A 38 -1.00 -2.59 1.27
C TYR A 38 0.42 -3.15 1.50
N THR A 39 1.29 -2.42 2.21
CA THR A 39 2.66 -2.86 2.47
C THR A 39 2.94 -3.16 3.95
N THR A 40 2.79 -2.18 4.83
CA THR A 40 3.43 -2.21 6.17
C THR A 40 2.46 -2.09 7.34
N ASP A 41 1.34 -1.40 7.17
CA ASP A 41 0.51 -0.94 8.29
C ASP A 41 -0.68 -1.88 8.57
N ASN A 42 -0.85 -2.92 7.76
CA ASN A 42 -1.93 -3.89 7.97
C ASN A 42 -1.61 -4.88 9.10
N ALA A 43 -2.65 -5.19 9.90
CA ALA A 43 -2.49 -5.98 11.11
C ALA A 43 -2.34 -7.50 10.88
N ASN A 44 -2.46 -7.97 9.63
CA ASN A 44 -2.38 -9.40 9.30
C ASN A 44 -1.04 -9.80 8.68
N GLY A 45 -0.09 -8.87 8.53
CA GLY A 45 1.26 -9.15 8.01
C GLY A 45 1.27 -9.63 6.56
N ILE A 46 0.22 -9.34 5.78
CA ILE A 46 0.16 -9.69 4.36
C ILE A 46 0.54 -8.44 3.58
N SER A 47 1.72 -8.45 2.95
CA SER A 47 2.18 -7.36 2.10
C SER A 47 1.94 -7.69 0.63
N VAL A 48 1.59 -6.67 -0.17
CA VAL A 48 1.63 -6.78 -1.64
C VAL A 48 3.05 -7.09 -2.13
N CYS A 49 4.06 -6.75 -1.33
CA CYS A 49 5.47 -7.01 -1.62
C CYS A 49 5.80 -8.50 -1.61
N ASP A 50 5.03 -9.31 -0.88
CA ASP A 50 5.25 -10.77 -0.75
C ASP A 50 4.54 -11.58 -1.86
N LEU A 51 3.82 -10.91 -2.77
CA LEU A 51 3.09 -11.60 -3.82
C LEU A 51 4.04 -12.26 -4.83
N PRO A 52 3.76 -13.51 -5.24
CA PRO A 52 4.48 -14.12 -6.35
C PRO A 52 4.22 -13.37 -7.64
N VAL A 53 5.15 -13.46 -8.59
CA VAL A 53 5.07 -12.75 -9.89
C VAL A 53 3.79 -13.06 -10.66
N SER A 54 3.24 -14.28 -10.55
CA SER A 54 1.96 -14.65 -11.14
C SER A 54 0.79 -13.78 -10.65
N ASP A 55 0.83 -13.40 -9.38
CA ASP A 55 -0.26 -12.70 -8.71
C ASP A 55 -0.20 -11.20 -9.00
N TRP A 56 0.97 -10.67 -9.34
CA TRP A 56 1.10 -9.32 -9.91
C TRP A 56 0.38 -9.16 -11.24
N ILE A 57 0.39 -10.19 -12.10
CA ILE A 57 -0.38 -10.17 -13.35
C ILE A 57 -1.88 -10.13 -13.06
N ALA A 58 -2.34 -10.93 -12.10
CA ALA A 58 -3.73 -10.91 -11.65
C ALA A 58 -4.11 -9.55 -11.06
N LEU A 59 -3.23 -8.95 -10.24
CA LEU A 59 -3.43 -7.64 -9.63
C LEU A 59 -3.56 -6.53 -10.68
N VAL A 60 -2.70 -6.50 -11.69
CA VAL A 60 -2.78 -5.55 -12.82
C VAL A 60 -4.10 -5.72 -13.59
N ARG A 61 -4.58 -6.96 -13.77
CA ARG A 61 -5.88 -7.22 -14.41
C ARG A 61 -7.06 -6.70 -13.60
N VAL A 62 -7.02 -6.84 -12.27
CA VAL A 62 -8.07 -6.35 -11.36
C VAL A 62 -8.10 -4.83 -11.29
N ILE A 63 -6.94 -4.19 -11.16
CA ILE A 63 -6.84 -2.71 -11.12
C ILE A 63 -7.22 -2.13 -12.49
N GLY A 64 -6.79 -2.79 -13.56
CA GLY A 64 -6.98 -2.36 -14.94
C GLY A 64 -5.96 -1.32 -15.38
N LEU A 65 -5.49 -1.45 -16.62
CA LEU A 65 -4.48 -0.56 -17.22
C LEU A 65 -4.89 0.91 -17.25
N LYS A 66 -6.18 1.20 -17.46
CA LYS A 66 -6.68 2.57 -17.48
C LYS A 66 -6.55 3.25 -16.11
N THR A 67 -6.88 2.52 -15.05
CA THR A 67 -6.77 2.99 -13.66
C THR A 67 -5.31 3.17 -13.27
N LEU A 68 -4.44 2.24 -13.65
CA LEU A 68 -2.98 2.31 -13.45
C LEU A 68 -2.34 3.55 -14.09
N LEU A 69 -2.93 4.10 -15.15
CA LEU A 69 -2.43 5.28 -15.85
C LEU A 69 -3.02 6.60 -15.31
N GLN A 70 -3.93 6.55 -14.34
CA GLN A 70 -4.39 7.75 -13.66
C GLN A 70 -3.31 8.26 -12.71
N PHE A 71 -3.12 9.58 -12.66
CA PHE A 71 -2.03 10.22 -11.91
C PHE A 71 -1.99 9.78 -10.43
N ASP A 72 -3.13 9.79 -9.74
CA ASP A 72 -3.22 9.40 -8.32
C ASP A 72 -2.89 7.92 -8.10
N THR A 73 -3.22 7.05 -9.06
CA THR A 73 -2.92 5.62 -9.01
C THR A 73 -1.44 5.36 -9.31
N ILE A 74 -0.84 6.13 -10.23
CA ILE A 74 0.60 6.06 -10.50
C ILE A 74 1.39 6.46 -9.25
N GLN A 75 0.98 7.55 -8.58
CA GLN A 75 1.64 8.01 -7.37
C GLN A 75 1.58 6.98 -6.24
N ASN A 76 0.40 6.42 -5.99
CA ASN A 76 0.23 5.37 -4.97
C ASN A 76 0.96 4.07 -5.36
N GLY A 77 0.92 3.67 -6.63
CA GLY A 77 1.65 2.51 -7.15
C GLY A 77 3.17 2.68 -7.02
N ALA A 78 3.69 3.86 -7.32
CA ALA A 78 5.10 4.18 -7.16
C ALA A 78 5.53 4.17 -5.68
N ALA A 79 4.72 4.77 -4.79
CA ALA A 79 4.98 4.75 -3.36
C ALA A 79 4.99 3.31 -2.79
N ALA A 80 4.03 2.48 -3.20
CA ALA A 80 3.99 1.06 -2.81
C ALA A 80 5.21 0.30 -3.36
N GLY A 81 5.59 0.53 -4.61
CA GLY A 81 6.79 -0.08 -5.21
C GLY A 81 8.08 0.31 -4.48
N ILE A 82 8.24 1.58 -4.11
CA ILE A 82 9.38 2.04 -3.31
C ILE A 82 9.39 1.38 -1.92
N ALA A 83 8.23 1.27 -1.27
CA ALA A 83 8.11 0.59 0.01
C ALA A 83 8.53 -0.88 -0.08
N CYS A 84 8.06 -1.61 -1.11
CA CYS A 84 8.49 -2.98 -1.35
C CYS A 84 10.00 -3.09 -1.58
N LEU A 85 10.58 -2.22 -2.40
CA LEU A 85 12.03 -2.21 -2.63
C LEU A 85 12.79 -2.01 -1.31
N LYS A 86 12.39 -1.04 -0.48
CA LYS A 86 13.01 -0.81 0.83
C LYS A 86 12.89 -2.02 1.75
N GLU A 87 11.74 -2.69 1.75
CA GLU A 87 11.50 -3.91 2.52
C GLU A 87 12.42 -5.05 2.06
N TYR A 88 12.52 -5.29 0.75
CA TYR A 88 13.46 -6.26 0.18
C TYR A 88 14.91 -5.98 0.58
N PHE A 89 15.36 -4.72 0.49
CA PHE A 89 16.71 -4.35 0.92
C PHE A 89 16.94 -4.56 2.42
N HIS A 90 15.96 -4.22 3.27
CA HIS A 90 16.06 -4.46 4.71
C HIS A 90 16.14 -5.96 5.05
N VAL A 91 15.34 -6.79 4.37
CA VAL A 91 15.36 -8.24 4.56
C VAL A 91 16.69 -8.82 4.07
N ALA A 92 17.16 -8.43 2.88
CA ALA A 92 18.45 -8.88 2.34
C ALA A 92 19.62 -8.56 3.28
N HIS A 93 19.71 -7.30 3.74
CA HIS A 93 20.74 -6.86 4.67
C HIS A 93 20.66 -7.57 6.03
N ARG A 94 19.45 -7.88 6.53
CA ARG A 94 19.28 -8.65 7.78
C ARG A 94 19.75 -10.10 7.59
N LEU A 95 19.48 -10.71 6.45
CA LEU A 95 19.91 -12.08 6.16
C LEU A 95 21.44 -12.17 6.06
N GLU A 96 22.09 -11.19 5.43
CA GLU A 96 23.56 -11.11 5.38
C GLU A 96 24.17 -11.05 6.79
N LEU A 97 23.67 -10.17 7.67
CA LEU A 97 24.15 -10.04 9.06
C LEU A 97 23.91 -11.29 9.94
N ASN A 98 22.91 -12.11 9.61
CA ASN A 98 22.61 -13.35 10.33
C ASN A 98 23.43 -14.55 9.84
N VAL A 99 23.99 -14.49 8.63
CA VAL A 99 24.91 -15.52 8.11
C VAL A 99 26.33 -15.35 8.67
N ASP A 100 26.66 -14.13 9.10
CA ASP A 100 27.97 -13.77 9.67
C ASP A 100 28.06 -13.95 11.22
N ASN A 101 27.01 -14.44 11.89
CA ASN A 101 26.98 -14.81 13.32
C ASN A 101 26.82 -16.31 13.53
#